data_AF-A0A553M4E9-F1
#
_entry.id   AF-A0A553M4E9-F1
#
_cell.length_a   1.000
_cell.length_b   1.000
_cell.length_c   1.000
_cell.angle_alpha   90.00
_cell.angle_beta   90.00
_cell.angle_gamma   90.00
#
_symmetry.space_group_name_H-M   'P 1'
#
loop_
_entity.id
_entity.type
_entity.pdbx_description
1 polymer ?
#
loop_
_entity_poly.entity_id
_entity_poly.type
_entity_poly.pdbx_seq_one_letter_code
_entity_poly.pdbx_strand_id
1 'polypeptide(L)'
;MEKGNVSAQPSPIVMKATSKLSSRGQVVIPAEIRKTLGLAEGDDLTFIVNEDGEIKVEVTKKYRLSQLIGILKTNQPFRPVEEIRDEVYRTMGAKELKDGEEN
;
A
#
# COMPACT_ATOMS: atom_id res chain seq x y z
N MET A 1 14.11 -41.94 2.99
CA MET A 1 13.26 -41.19 2.04
C MET A 1 11.89 -41.10 2.70
N GLU A 2 11.30 -39.98 3.10
CA GLU A 2 11.62 -38.56 3.17
C GLU A 2 10.71 -38.08 4.30
N LYS A 3 11.25 -37.70 5.45
CA LYS A 3 10.42 -37.11 6.51
C LYS A 3 10.19 -35.66 6.12
N GLY A 4 9.04 -35.40 5.49
CA GLY A 4 8.50 -34.06 5.36
C GLY A 4 8.25 -33.50 6.76
N ASN A 5 9.16 -32.66 7.24
CA ASN A 5 8.88 -31.78 8.35
C ASN A 5 8.34 -30.49 7.75
N VAL A 6 7.00 -30.44 7.65
CA VAL A 6 6.24 -29.24 7.35
C VAL A 6 6.74 -28.13 8.28
N SER A 7 7.12 -27.01 7.69
CA SER A 7 7.54 -25.79 8.37
C SER A 7 6.38 -25.22 9.20
N ALA A 8 6.14 -25.81 10.37
CA ALA A 8 5.28 -25.24 11.39
C ALA A 8 6.04 -24.10 12.06
N GLN A 9 5.86 -22.89 11.56
CA GLN A 9 6.10 -21.71 12.37
C GLN A 9 4.80 -20.90 12.39
N PRO A 10 3.86 -21.19 13.32
CA PRO A 10 2.88 -20.19 13.67
C PRO A 10 3.65 -19.03 14.31
N SER A 11 3.78 -17.95 13.55
CA SER A 11 4.33 -16.68 14.05
C SER A 11 3.49 -16.22 15.25
N PRO A 12 4.09 -15.57 16.27
CA PRO A 12 3.44 -15.38 17.56
C PRO A 12 2.18 -14.51 17.42
N ILE A 13 1.04 -15.09 17.77
CA ILE A 13 -0.20 -14.36 17.96
C ILE A 13 0.00 -13.47 19.19
N VAL A 14 0.21 -12.17 18.96
CA VAL A 14 0.49 -11.20 20.04
C VAL A 14 -0.76 -10.92 20.87
N MET A 15 -1.97 -11.14 20.33
CA MET A 15 -3.24 -10.86 21.00
C MET A 15 -4.39 -11.71 20.45
N LYS A 16 -5.23 -12.24 21.34
CA LYS A 16 -6.42 -13.02 20.99
C LYS A 16 -7.65 -12.40 21.65
N ALA A 17 -8.69 -12.15 20.89
CA ALA A 17 -9.99 -11.72 21.38
C ALA A 17 -11.11 -12.44 20.62
N THR A 18 -12.25 -12.66 21.26
CA THR A 18 -13.40 -13.35 20.65
C THR A 18 -14.52 -12.37 20.36
N SER A 19 -15.32 -12.66 19.34
CA SER A 19 -16.52 -11.91 19.00
C SER A 19 -17.58 -12.86 18.46
N LYS A 20 -18.85 -12.50 18.65
CA LYS A 20 -19.97 -13.30 18.17
C LYS A 20 -20.38 -12.82 16.78
N LEU A 21 -20.81 -13.75 15.94
CA LEU A 21 -21.50 -13.44 14.70
C LEU A 21 -22.92 -12.97 15.05
N SER A 22 -23.27 -11.77 14.64
CA SER A 22 -24.64 -11.26 14.78
C SER A 22 -25.59 -11.97 13.83
N SER A 23 -26.91 -11.85 14.06
CA SER A 23 -27.95 -12.41 13.19
C SER A 23 -27.92 -11.85 11.75
N ARG A 24 -27.28 -10.69 11.55
CA ARG A 24 -27.10 -10.06 10.24
C ARG A 24 -25.77 -10.43 9.57
N GLY A 25 -25.03 -11.40 10.12
CA GLY A 25 -23.75 -11.83 9.56
C GLY A 25 -22.59 -10.87 9.83
N GLN A 26 -22.73 -9.91 10.75
CA GLN A 26 -21.65 -8.98 11.13
C GLN A 26 -20.83 -9.53 12.29
N VAL A 27 -19.51 -9.37 12.23
CA VAL A 27 -18.58 -9.59 13.34
C VAL A 27 -17.99 -8.25 13.76
N VAL A 28 -17.98 -7.97 15.06
CA VAL A 28 -17.37 -6.76 15.61
C VAL A 28 -15.89 -7.00 15.85
N ILE A 29 -15.01 -6.07 15.45
CA ILE A 29 -13.59 -6.12 15.83
C ILE A 29 -13.46 -5.61 17.26
N PRO A 30 -12.94 -6.41 18.23
CA PRO A 30 -12.72 -5.99 19.61
C PRO A 30 -11.89 -4.70 19.76
N ALA A 31 -12.20 -3.91 20.78
CA ALA A 31 -11.62 -2.58 20.97
C ALA A 31 -10.09 -2.59 21.08
N GLU A 32 -9.52 -3.61 21.70
CA GLU A 32 -8.06 -3.79 21.82
C GLU A 32 -7.41 -3.95 20.45
N ILE A 33 -7.98 -4.82 19.60
CA ILE A 33 -7.47 -5.05 18.23
C ILE A 33 -7.57 -3.76 17.40
N ARG A 34 -8.68 -3.02 17.51
CA ARG A 34 -8.84 -1.74 16.80
C ARG A 34 -7.76 -0.73 17.18
N LYS A 35 -7.47 -0.60 18.49
CA LYS A 35 -6.45 0.33 18.99
C LYS A 35 -5.05 -0.06 18.52
N THR A 36 -4.69 -1.34 18.61
CA THR A 36 -3.38 -1.84 18.19
C THR A 36 -3.14 -1.66 16.70
N LEU A 37 -4.17 -1.85 15.87
CA LEU A 37 -4.08 -1.70 14.41
C LEU A 37 -4.36 -0.28 13.91
N GLY A 38 -4.72 0.65 14.82
CA GLY A 38 -5.08 2.02 14.45
C GLY A 38 -6.28 2.09 13.49
N LEU A 39 -7.27 1.22 13.69
CA LEU A 39 -8.51 1.15 12.92
C LEU A 39 -9.50 2.23 13.35
N ALA A 40 -10.07 2.92 12.37
CA ALA A 40 -11.10 3.93 12.55
C ALA A 40 -12.39 3.58 11.78
N GLU A 41 -13.47 4.29 12.10
CA GLU A 41 -14.71 4.21 11.31
C GLU A 41 -14.45 4.67 9.88
N GLY A 42 -14.96 3.90 8.91
CA GLY A 42 -14.77 4.19 7.48
C GLY A 42 -13.53 3.56 6.85
N ASP A 43 -12.66 2.91 7.62
CA ASP A 43 -11.59 2.07 7.06
C ASP A 43 -12.18 0.86 6.32
N ASP A 44 -11.64 0.55 5.14
CA ASP A 44 -12.01 -0.68 4.44
C ASP A 44 -11.21 -1.86 4.97
N LEU A 45 -11.85 -3.02 4.96
CA LEU A 45 -11.25 -4.28 5.36
C LEU A 45 -11.33 -5.28 4.21
N THR A 46 -10.22 -5.93 3.92
CA THR A 46 -10.14 -7.00 2.94
C THR A 46 -10.11 -8.34 3.67
N PHE A 47 -11.04 -9.22 3.34
CA PHE A 47 -11.13 -10.57 3.89
C PHE A 47 -10.51 -11.55 2.90
N ILE A 48 -9.54 -12.32 3.37
CA ILE A 48 -8.85 -13.34 2.59
C ILE A 48 -9.10 -14.67 3.30
N VAL A 49 -9.69 -15.61 2.58
CA VAL A 49 -9.95 -16.97 3.07
C VAL A 49 -8.89 -17.88 2.45
N ASN A 50 -8.13 -18.60 3.28
CA ASN A 50 -7.21 -19.62 2.80
C ASN A 50 -7.90 -20.99 2.73
N GLU A 51 -7.21 -21.97 2.15
CA GLU A 51 -7.72 -23.34 1.99
C GLU A 51 -7.95 -24.05 3.34
N ASP A 52 -7.23 -23.63 4.38
CA ASP A 52 -7.35 -24.16 5.74
C ASP A 52 -8.58 -23.63 6.51
N GLY A 53 -9.39 -22.76 5.88
CA GLY A 53 -10.58 -22.16 6.47
C GLY A 53 -10.27 -21.04 7.48
N GLU A 54 -9.03 -20.54 7.50
CA GLU A 54 -8.66 -19.36 8.25
C GLU A 54 -9.00 -18.09 7.46
N ILE A 55 -9.45 -17.08 8.19
CA ILE A 55 -9.75 -15.77 7.63
C ILE A 55 -8.68 -14.80 8.09
N LYS A 56 -7.91 -14.27 7.15
CA LYS A 56 -7.04 -13.13 7.35
C LYS A 56 -7.80 -11.85 7.01
N VAL A 57 -7.75 -10.87 7.91
CA VAL A 57 -8.34 -9.55 7.68
C VAL A 57 -7.22 -8.53 7.54
N GLU A 58 -7.17 -7.85 6.41
CA GLU A 58 -6.21 -6.80 6.12
C GLU A 58 -6.89 -5.43 6.08
N VAL A 59 -6.19 -4.41 6.60
CA VAL A 59 -6.69 -3.04 6.61
C VAL A 59 -6.34 -2.38 5.28
N THR A 60 -7.35 -2.01 4.52
CA THR A 60 -7.18 -1.27 3.26
C THR A 60 -7.47 0.20 3.52
N LYS A 61 -6.43 0.97 3.82
CA LYS A 61 -6.57 2.42 4.01
C LYS A 61 -6.81 3.09 2.66
N LYS A 62 -8.02 3.64 2.46
CA LYS A 62 -8.27 4.56 1.35
C LYS A 62 -7.61 5.90 1.64
N TYR A 63 -6.60 6.24 0.83
CA TYR A 63 -6.08 7.59 0.82
C TYR A 63 -6.91 8.47 -0.11
N ARG A 64 -7.34 9.63 0.38
CA ARG A 64 -7.90 10.70 -0.48
C ARG A 64 -6.78 11.26 -1.35
N LEU A 65 -7.08 11.62 -2.60
CA LEU A 65 -6.09 12.24 -3.49
C LEU A 65 -5.45 13.50 -2.86
N SER A 66 -6.22 14.25 -2.07
CA SER A 66 -5.71 15.40 -1.31
C SER A 66 -4.63 15.05 -0.29
N GLN A 67 -4.65 13.83 0.28
CA GLN A 67 -3.64 13.35 1.22
C GLN A 67 -2.32 12.97 0.52
N LEU A 68 -2.34 12.81 -0.80
CA LEU A 68 -1.15 12.49 -1.60
C LEU A 68 -0.41 13.76 -2.07
N ILE A 69 -1.04 14.94 -1.98
CA ILE A 69 -0.43 16.20 -2.42
C ILE A 69 0.87 16.43 -1.62
N GLY A 70 1.99 16.55 -2.33
CA GLY A 70 3.30 16.84 -1.73
C GLY A 70 4.03 15.62 -1.12
N ILE A 71 3.56 14.40 -1.40
CA ILE A 71 4.25 13.17 -0.96
C ILE A 71 5.61 12.98 -1.66
N LEU A 72 5.70 13.41 -2.93
CA LEU A 72 6.95 13.39 -3.69
C LEU A 72 7.84 14.52 -3.19
N LYS A 73 8.92 14.16 -2.49
CA LYS A 73 9.96 15.10 -2.08
C LYS A 73 10.95 15.29 -3.21
N THR A 74 11.30 16.55 -3.47
CA THR A 74 12.39 16.92 -4.39
C THR A 74 13.49 17.61 -3.59
N ASN A 75 14.74 17.30 -3.92
CA ASN A 75 15.90 18.02 -3.42
C ASN A 75 16.29 19.19 -4.32
N GLN A 76 15.54 19.43 -5.40
CA GLN A 76 15.77 20.54 -6.32
C GLN A 76 14.93 21.76 -5.90
N PRO A 77 15.46 22.98 -6.06
CA PRO A 77 14.67 24.19 -5.85
C PRO A 77 13.49 24.24 -6.81
N PHE A 78 12.42 24.92 -6.40
CA PHE A 78 11.29 25.20 -7.28
C PHE A 78 11.76 26.00 -8.50
N ARG A 79 11.33 25.60 -9.69
CA ARG A 79 11.55 26.32 -10.95
C ARG A 79 10.20 26.53 -11.64
N PRO A 80 9.93 27.70 -12.24
CA PRO A 80 8.75 27.93 -13.07
C PRO A 80 8.64 26.89 -14.19
N VAL A 81 7.41 26.51 -14.53
CA VAL A 81 7.14 25.44 -15.50
C VAL A 81 7.68 25.81 -16.89
N GLU A 82 7.58 27.08 -17.24
CA GLU A 82 8.07 27.65 -18.50
C GLU A 82 9.58 27.44 -18.67
N GLU A 83 10.36 27.72 -17.62
CA GLU A 83 11.81 27.52 -17.64
C GLU A 83 12.19 26.04 -17.79
N ILE A 84 11.49 25.15 -17.08
CA ILE A 84 11.69 23.70 -17.20
C ILE A 84 11.37 23.23 -18.62
N ARG A 85 10.28 23.71 -19.21
CA ARG A 85 9.87 23.34 -20.57
C ARG A 85 10.91 23.78 -21.60
N ASP A 86 11.37 25.02 -21.53
CA ASP A 86 12.36 25.55 -22.46
C ASP A 86 13.69 24.77 -22.40
N GLU A 87 14.16 24.45 -21.20
CA GLU A 87 15.36 23.62 -21.00
C GLU A 87 15.20 22.22 -21.61
N VAL A 88 14.06 21.57 -21.33
CA VAL A 88 13.77 20.23 -21.85
C VAL A 88 13.67 20.22 -23.37
N TYR A 89 12.98 21.18 -23.97
CA TYR A 89 12.85 21.28 -25.44
C TYR A 89 14.20 21.49 -26.12
N ARG A 90 15.06 22.35 -25.58
CA ARG A 90 16.43 22.55 -26.11
C ARG A 90 17.25 21.28 -26.02
N THR A 91 17.18 20.59 -24.89
CA THR A 91 17.96 19.37 -24.65
C THR A 91 17.50 18.23 -25.56
N MET A 92 16.19 18.04 -25.71
CA MET A 92 15.63 17.04 -26.63
C MET A 92 15.98 17.36 -28.09
N GLY A 93 15.82 18.62 -28.52
CA GLY A 93 16.19 19.02 -29.89
C GLY A 93 17.67 18.84 -30.20
N ALA A 94 18.56 19.16 -29.25
CA ALA A 94 20.00 18.93 -29.40
C ALA A 94 20.36 17.44 -29.50
N LYS A 95 19.64 16.59 -28.77
CA LYS A 95 19.83 15.14 -28.83
C LYS A 95 19.41 14.57 -30.19
N GLU A 96 18.25 14.96 -30.70
CA GLU A 96 17.74 14.51 -32.01
C GLU A 96 18.68 14.93 -33.17
N LEU A 97 19.26 16.13 -33.10
CA LEU A 97 20.25 16.58 -34.09
C LEU A 97 21.53 15.73 -34.04
N LYS A 98 22.01 15.41 -32.84
CA LYS A 98 23.21 14.58 -32.66
C LYS A 98 22.98 13.14 -33.12
N ASP A 99 21.84 12.55 -32.77
CA ASP A 99 21.46 11.20 -33.16
C ASP A 99 21.24 11.10 -34.70
N GLY A 100 20.92 12.21 -35.37
CA GLY A 100 20.83 12.33 -36.82
C GLY A 100 22.16 12.57 -37.56
N GLU A 101 23.21 13.04 -36.87
CA GLU A 101 24.56 13.21 -37.43
C GLU A 101 25.42 11.93 -37.32
N GLU A 102 25.03 10.98 -36.46
CA GLU A 102 25.72 9.69 -36.25
C GLU A 102 25.18 8.54 -37.16
N ASN A 103 24.24 8.84 -38.07
CA ASN A 103 23.67 7.92 -39.09
C ASN A 103 23.99 8.38 -40.51
#